data_AF-A0A7Y0N0W6-F1
#
_entry.id   AF-A0A7Y0N0W6-F1
#
_cell.length_a   1.000
_cell.length_b   1.000
_cell.length_c   1.000
_cell.angle_alpha   90.00
_cell.angle_beta   90.00
_cell.angle_gamma   90.00
#
_symmetry.space_group_name_H-M   'P 1'
#
loop_
_entity.id
_entity.type
_entity.pdbx_description
1 polymer ?
#
loop_
_entity_poly.entity_id
_entity_poly.type
_entity_poly.pdbx_seq_one_letter_code
_entity_poly.pdbx_strand_id
1 'polypeptide(L)'
;LIKTSSVLFTSFGFMVVIPSLVTYNKEASKTQLRNMIVVGSTIPLVCYLLWLFAVVGNLPPHELVQYSNVTELISVLGQQYNGLEFILSMFTGLALLTSFLGVAMALYDQNADLLKTSKPVVFVTTFILPLLGAVFAPEHFLAILSYAGIILVFLAVFVPLSMTMKVRRVPVEDNSVYEAGGGVMGMSMIFLFGCFLLFAQAV
;
A
#
# COMPACT_ATOMS: atom_id res chain seq x y z
N LEU A 1 -5.95 12.25 12.99
CA LEU A 1 -4.52 11.94 12.78
C LEU A 1 -4.18 10.52 13.22
N ILE A 2 -4.35 10.17 14.51
CA ILE A 2 -4.09 8.79 15.00
C ILE A 2 -4.92 7.75 14.22
N LYS A 3 -6.25 7.91 14.14
CA LYS A 3 -7.14 7.00 13.40
C LYS A 3 -6.76 6.77 11.93
N THR A 4 -6.30 7.82 11.25
CA THR A 4 -5.95 7.78 9.82
C THR A 4 -4.56 7.19 9.56
N SER A 5 -3.75 7.00 10.60
CA SER A 5 -2.37 6.51 10.47
C SER A 5 -2.31 5.11 9.87
N SER A 6 -3.29 4.24 10.16
CA SER A 6 -3.41 2.91 9.54
C SER A 6 -3.71 2.96 8.05
N VAL A 7 -4.62 3.86 7.64
CA VAL A 7 -4.96 4.05 6.23
C VAL A 7 -3.73 4.54 5.47
N LEU A 8 -3.01 5.53 6.02
CA LEU A 8 -1.76 6.03 5.44
C LEU A 8 -0.69 4.93 5.35
N PHE A 9 -0.56 4.08 6.37
CA PHE A 9 0.35 2.94 6.32
C PHE A 9 -0.01 1.96 5.20
N THR A 10 -1.30 1.69 5.02
CA THR A 10 -1.80 0.79 3.97
C THR A 10 -1.52 1.32 2.57
N SER A 11 -1.49 2.65 2.38
CA SER A 11 -1.08 3.28 1.12
C SER A 11 0.37 2.96 0.70
N PHE A 12 1.23 2.52 1.63
CA PHE A 12 2.60 2.06 1.35
C PHE A 12 2.74 0.53 1.37
N GLY A 13 1.65 -0.22 1.18
CA GLY A 13 1.60 -1.69 1.24
C GLY A 13 2.27 -2.45 0.09
N PHE A 14 3.34 -1.93 -0.54
CA PHE A 14 4.02 -2.58 -1.67
C PHE A 14 4.92 -3.77 -1.27
N MET A 15 5.02 -4.08 0.03
CA MET A 15 5.92 -5.12 0.54
C MET A 15 5.69 -6.50 -0.10
N VAL A 16 4.45 -6.84 -0.43
CA VAL A 16 4.09 -8.11 -1.07
C VAL A 16 4.74 -8.30 -2.44
N VAL A 17 5.14 -7.22 -3.10
CA VAL A 17 5.77 -7.23 -4.43
C VAL A 17 7.30 -7.35 -4.35
N ILE A 18 7.91 -7.08 -3.19
CA ILE A 18 9.38 -7.08 -3.02
C ILE A 18 9.99 -8.44 -3.41
N PRO A 19 9.48 -9.62 -3.00
CA PRO A 19 10.04 -10.91 -3.40
C PRO A 19 10.01 -11.12 -4.92
N SER A 20 8.92 -10.71 -5.57
CA SER A 20 8.78 -10.79 -7.03
C SER A 20 9.77 -9.85 -7.74
N LEU A 21 9.97 -8.63 -7.22
CA LEU A 21 10.95 -7.67 -7.74
C LEU A 21 12.36 -8.27 -7.68
N VAL A 22 12.75 -8.85 -6.54
CA VAL A 22 14.07 -9.49 -6.36
C VAL A 22 14.24 -10.69 -7.29
N THR A 23 13.21 -11.51 -7.44
CA THR A 23 13.25 -12.70 -8.31
C THR A 23 13.28 -12.34 -9.79
N TYR A 24 12.64 -11.23 -10.18
CA TYR A 24 12.65 -10.71 -11.54
C TYR A 24 14.00 -10.10 -11.91
N ASN A 25 14.66 -9.42 -10.97
CA ASN A 25 15.93 -8.72 -11.18
C ASN A 25 17.14 -9.52 -10.63
N LYS A 26 17.31 -10.77 -11.08
CA LYS A 26 18.35 -11.67 -10.54
C LYS A 26 19.79 -11.15 -10.68
N GLU A 27 20.04 -10.33 -11.69
CA GLU A 27 21.36 -9.74 -11.97
C GLU A 27 21.61 -8.44 -11.21
N ALA A 28 20.60 -7.87 -10.55
CA ALA A 28 20.76 -6.62 -9.82
C ALA A 28 21.59 -6.83 -8.55
N SER A 29 22.58 -5.97 -8.34
CA SER A 29 23.33 -5.92 -7.10
C SER A 29 22.45 -5.53 -5.92
N LYS A 30 22.88 -5.89 -4.70
CA LYS A 30 22.21 -5.52 -3.44
C LYS A 30 21.94 -4.00 -3.33
N THR A 31 22.89 -3.17 -3.79
CA THR A 31 22.74 -1.72 -3.81
C THR A 31 21.71 -1.24 -4.82
N GLN A 32 21.64 -1.86 -6.00
CA GLN A 32 20.60 -1.55 -7.00
C GLN A 32 19.22 -1.92 -6.47
N LEU A 33 19.05 -3.11 -5.88
CA LEU A 33 17.78 -3.52 -5.26
C LEU A 33 17.35 -2.57 -4.13
N ARG A 34 18.27 -2.17 -3.25
CA ARG A 34 17.99 -1.16 -2.22
C ARG A 34 17.49 0.14 -2.83
N ASN A 35 18.19 0.65 -3.85
CA ASN A 35 17.81 1.90 -4.49
C ASN A 35 16.47 1.79 -5.22
N MET A 36 16.17 0.65 -5.85
CA MET A 36 14.84 0.39 -6.46
C MET A 36 13.73 0.50 -5.41
N ILE A 37 13.93 -0.09 -4.22
CA ILE A 37 12.94 -0.03 -3.13
C ILE A 37 12.82 1.41 -2.60
N VAL A 38 13.94 2.08 -2.28
CA VAL A 38 13.92 3.42 -1.70
C VAL A 38 13.33 4.46 -2.66
N VAL A 39 13.80 4.48 -3.91
CA VAL A 39 13.30 5.40 -4.93
C VAL A 39 11.85 5.06 -5.27
N GLY A 40 11.54 3.78 -5.44
CA GLY A 40 10.18 3.31 -5.70
C GLY A 40 9.19 3.71 -4.60
N SER A 41 9.60 3.71 -3.33
CA SER A 41 8.77 4.13 -2.18
C SER A 41 8.64 5.66 -2.08
N THR A 42 9.66 6.39 -2.53
CA THR A 42 9.68 7.87 -2.47
C THR A 42 8.72 8.47 -3.50
N ILE A 43 8.53 7.83 -4.64
CA ILE A 43 7.63 8.32 -5.70
C ILE A 43 6.18 8.46 -5.19
N PRO A 44 5.53 7.44 -4.60
CA PRO A 44 4.20 7.59 -4.00
C PRO A 44 4.14 8.68 -2.93
N LEU A 45 5.16 8.79 -2.08
CA LEU A 45 5.22 9.83 -1.05
C LEU A 45 5.19 11.23 -1.67
N VAL A 46 6.01 11.49 -2.69
CA VAL A 46 6.01 12.78 -3.39
C VAL A 46 4.65 13.03 -4.05
N CYS A 47 4.06 12.02 -4.70
CA CYS A 47 2.73 12.15 -5.28
C CYS A 47 1.66 12.50 -4.23
N TYR A 48 1.68 11.85 -3.05
CA TYR A 48 0.75 12.15 -1.97
C TYR A 48 0.96 13.55 -1.39
N LEU A 49 2.20 14.02 -1.26
CA LEU A 49 2.49 15.37 -0.78
C LEU A 49 2.05 16.43 -1.79
N LEU A 50 2.30 16.22 -3.09
CA LEU A 50 1.83 17.11 -4.15
C LEU A 50 0.31 17.16 -4.19
N TRP A 51 -0.36 16.01 -4.07
CA TRP A 51 -1.81 15.93 -3.98
C TRP A 51 -2.35 16.68 -2.76
N LEU A 52 -1.77 16.44 -1.58
CA LEU A 52 -2.18 17.12 -0.35
C LEU A 52 -2.00 18.63 -0.47
N PHE A 53 -0.90 19.09 -1.06
CA PHE A 53 -0.66 20.51 -1.31
C PHE A 53 -1.68 21.10 -2.29
N ALA A 54 -1.98 20.39 -3.38
CA ALA A 54 -2.99 20.84 -4.34
C ALA A 54 -4.38 20.94 -3.72
N VAL A 55 -4.77 19.95 -2.91
CA VAL A 55 -6.08 19.89 -2.25
C VAL A 55 -6.21 20.96 -1.17
N VAL A 56 -5.29 20.97 -0.19
CA VAL A 56 -5.34 21.90 0.95
C VAL A 56 -5.05 23.35 0.51
N GLY A 57 -4.26 23.54 -0.55
CA GLY A 57 -3.94 24.86 -1.08
C GLY A 57 -5.03 25.51 -1.91
N ASN A 58 -5.93 24.73 -2.53
CA ASN A 58 -6.98 25.25 -3.41
C ASN A 58 -8.39 25.19 -2.82
N LEU A 59 -8.67 24.33 -1.83
CA LEU A 59 -10.00 24.17 -1.26
C LEU A 59 -10.13 24.86 0.11
N PRO A 60 -11.24 25.58 0.37
CA PRO A 60 -11.53 26.14 1.68
C PRO A 60 -11.62 25.05 2.77
N PRO A 61 -11.14 25.30 4.01
CA PRO A 61 -11.16 24.30 5.08
C PRO A 61 -12.53 23.72 5.41
N HIS A 62 -13.62 24.43 5.13
CA HIS A 62 -14.99 23.99 5.38
C HIS A 62 -15.50 22.98 4.35
N GLU A 63 -15.00 23.04 3.11
CA GLU A 63 -15.37 22.09 2.04
C GLU A 63 -14.58 20.78 2.17
N LEU A 64 -13.36 20.83 2.69
CA LEU A 64 -12.51 19.64 2.94
C LEU A 64 -13.14 18.61 3.89
N VAL A 65 -14.08 19.04 4.75
CA VAL A 65 -14.75 18.15 5.72
C VAL A 65 -16.04 17.54 5.14
N GLN A 66 -16.58 18.12 4.07
CA GLN A 66 -17.83 17.64 3.44
C GLN A 66 -17.60 16.53 2.42
N TYR A 67 -16.45 16.53 1.73
CA TYR A 67 -16.20 15.56 0.67
C TYR A 67 -15.75 14.21 1.23
N SER A 68 -16.52 13.18 0.91
CA SER A 68 -16.32 11.84 1.45
C SER A 68 -15.37 11.00 0.59
N ASN A 69 -15.20 11.35 -0.69
CA ASN A 69 -14.47 10.55 -1.67
C ASN A 69 -13.59 11.39 -2.62
N VAL A 70 -12.51 10.76 -3.11
CA VAL A 70 -11.56 11.37 -4.07
C VAL A 70 -12.25 11.81 -5.36
N THR A 71 -13.24 11.05 -5.84
CA THR A 71 -14.02 11.37 -7.04
C THR A 71 -14.83 12.66 -6.89
N GLU A 72 -15.39 12.88 -5.70
CA GLU A 72 -16.15 14.09 -5.37
C GLU A 72 -15.22 15.30 -5.33
N LEU A 73 -14.04 15.13 -4.73
CA LEU A 73 -12.99 16.14 -4.70
C LEU A 73 -12.52 16.52 -6.13
N ILE A 74 -12.30 15.53 -6.99
CA ILE A 74 -11.93 15.74 -8.40
C ILE A 74 -13.03 16.49 -9.15
N SER A 75 -14.31 16.16 -8.91
CA SER A 75 -15.42 16.85 -9.56
C SER A 75 -15.49 18.33 -9.17
N VAL A 76 -15.23 18.65 -7.90
CA VAL A 76 -15.25 20.03 -7.38
C VAL A 76 -14.08 20.84 -7.93
N LEU A 77 -12.86 20.27 -7.91
CA LEU A 77 -11.68 20.87 -8.54
C LEU A 77 -11.87 21.04 -10.06
N GLY A 78 -12.59 20.10 -10.69
CA GLY A 78 -12.91 20.13 -12.12
C GLY A 78 -13.89 21.24 -12.50
N GLN A 79 -14.85 21.58 -11.64
CA GLN A 79 -15.79 22.68 -11.90
C GLN A 79 -15.13 24.06 -11.94
N GLN A 80 -13.98 24.23 -11.30
CA GLN A 80 -13.27 25.50 -11.26
C GLN A 80 -12.47 25.79 -12.53
N TYR A 81 -12.20 24.78 -13.37
CA TYR A 81 -11.40 24.90 -14.59
C TYR A 81 -12.00 24.09 -15.76
N ASN A 82 -12.55 24.79 -16.77
CA ASN A 82 -13.16 24.16 -17.94
C ASN A 82 -12.23 23.14 -18.65
N GLY A 83 -12.70 21.90 -18.80
CA GLY A 83 -11.99 20.81 -19.49
C GLY A 83 -11.03 20.00 -18.61
N LEU A 84 -10.70 20.47 -17.39
CA LEU A 84 -9.84 19.75 -16.46
C LEU A 84 -10.53 18.50 -15.90
N GLU A 85 -11.84 18.58 -15.64
CA GLU A 85 -12.65 17.47 -15.13
C GLU A 85 -12.58 16.22 -16.03
N PHE A 86 -12.69 16.41 -17.36
CA PHE A 86 -12.65 15.31 -18.31
C PHE A 86 -11.27 14.64 -18.32
N ILE A 87 -10.19 15.44 -18.32
CA ILE A 87 -8.82 14.92 -18.30
C ILE A 87 -8.56 14.16 -16.99
N LEU A 88 -8.94 14.74 -15.84
CA LEU A 88 -8.78 14.11 -14.53
C LEU A 88 -9.60 12.83 -14.41
N SER A 89 -10.82 12.80 -14.94
CA SER A 89 -11.68 11.62 -14.92
C SER A 89 -11.11 10.49 -15.78
N MET A 90 -10.66 10.80 -17.01
CA MET A 90 -10.01 9.82 -17.89
C MET A 90 -8.70 9.28 -17.28
N PHE A 91 -7.87 10.17 -16.75
CA PHE A 91 -6.62 9.78 -16.08
C PHE A 91 -6.89 8.87 -14.87
N THR A 92 -7.82 9.26 -14.01
CA THR A 92 -8.19 8.49 -12.81
C THR A 92 -8.78 7.14 -13.21
N GLY A 93 -9.65 7.10 -14.22
CA GLY A 93 -10.21 5.85 -14.75
C GLY A 93 -9.13 4.90 -15.29
N LEU A 94 -8.20 5.40 -16.10
CA LEU A 94 -7.09 4.61 -16.64
C LEU A 94 -6.11 4.16 -15.54
N ALA A 95 -5.79 5.03 -14.58
CA ALA A 95 -4.93 4.70 -13.45
C ALA A 95 -5.56 3.62 -12.56
N LEU A 96 -6.86 3.74 -12.26
CA LEU A 96 -7.61 2.73 -11.52
C LEU A 96 -7.64 1.40 -12.27
N LEU A 97 -7.92 1.41 -13.57
CA LEU A 97 -7.99 0.19 -14.38
C LEU A 97 -6.64 -0.55 -14.41
N THR A 98 -5.55 0.17 -14.67
CA THR A 98 -4.20 -0.40 -14.75
C THR A 98 -3.68 -0.87 -13.39
N SER A 99 -3.94 -0.13 -12.32
CA SER A 99 -3.63 -0.55 -10.95
C SER A 99 -4.44 -1.77 -10.53
N PHE A 100 -5.74 -1.79 -10.84
CA PHE A 100 -6.62 -2.90 -10.52
C PHE A 100 -6.19 -4.18 -11.24
N LEU A 101 -5.84 -4.10 -12.52
CA LEU A 101 -5.39 -5.25 -13.29
C LEU A 101 -4.17 -5.92 -12.65
N GLY A 102 -3.16 -5.14 -12.26
CA GLY A 102 -1.94 -5.66 -11.63
C GLY A 102 -2.23 -6.38 -10.31
N VAL A 103 -3.03 -5.76 -9.44
CA VAL A 103 -3.39 -6.36 -8.13
C VAL A 103 -4.27 -7.60 -8.31
N ALA A 104 -5.22 -7.57 -9.24
CA ALA A 104 -6.13 -8.67 -9.47
C ALA A 104 -5.42 -9.90 -10.07
N MET A 105 -4.44 -9.70 -10.96
CA MET A 105 -3.58 -10.79 -11.45
C MET A 105 -2.76 -11.40 -10.31
N ALA A 106 -2.12 -10.57 -9.47
CA ALA A 106 -1.35 -11.07 -8.32
C ALA A 106 -2.21 -11.85 -7.32
N LEU A 107 -3.44 -11.38 -7.06
CA LEU A 107 -4.38 -12.07 -6.17
C LEU A 107 -4.90 -13.38 -6.78
N TYR A 108 -5.11 -13.41 -8.11
CA TYR A 108 -5.50 -14.62 -8.82
C TYR A 108 -4.44 -15.71 -8.70
N ASP A 109 -3.18 -15.37 -8.99
CA ASP A 109 -2.06 -16.32 -8.90
C ASP A 109 -1.88 -16.81 -7.46
N GLN A 110 -1.95 -15.91 -6.47
CA GLN A 110 -1.88 -16.28 -5.06
C GLN A 110 -3.03 -17.23 -4.65
N ASN A 111 -4.27 -16.95 -5.06
CA ASN A 111 -5.41 -17.81 -4.74
C ASN A 111 -5.35 -19.15 -5.47
N ALA A 112 -4.82 -19.18 -6.70
CA ALA A 112 -4.58 -20.42 -7.44
C ALA A 112 -3.60 -21.33 -6.69
N ASP A 113 -2.50 -20.76 -6.19
CA ASP A 113 -1.48 -21.48 -5.42
C ASP A 113 -1.97 -21.94 -4.04
N LEU A 114 -2.79 -21.12 -3.36
CA LEU A 114 -3.33 -21.43 -2.04
C LEU A 114 -4.45 -22.48 -2.08
N LEU A 115 -5.42 -22.31 -2.98
CA LEU A 115 -6.61 -23.17 -3.05
C LEU A 115 -6.34 -24.46 -3.81
N LYS A 116 -5.35 -24.49 -4.70
CA LYS A 116 -4.99 -25.64 -5.55
C LYS A 116 -6.21 -26.32 -6.19
N THR A 117 -7.15 -25.50 -6.67
CA THR A 117 -8.47 -25.94 -7.13
C THR A 117 -8.75 -25.50 -8.58
N SER A 118 -9.94 -25.79 -9.10
CA SER A 118 -10.32 -25.45 -10.46
C SER A 118 -10.33 -23.93 -10.74
N LYS A 119 -9.95 -23.54 -11.97
CA LYS A 119 -9.89 -22.14 -12.43
C LYS A 119 -11.18 -21.33 -12.17
N PRO A 120 -12.39 -21.86 -12.36
CA PRO A 120 -13.62 -21.11 -12.09
C PRO A 120 -13.77 -20.69 -10.64
N VAL A 121 -13.40 -21.55 -9.69
CA VAL A 121 -13.50 -21.26 -8.25
C VAL A 121 -12.48 -20.19 -7.85
N VAL A 122 -11.26 -20.26 -8.38
CA VAL A 122 -10.23 -19.22 -8.17
C VAL A 122 -10.71 -17.87 -8.73
N PHE A 123 -11.32 -17.87 -9.92
CA PHE A 123 -11.88 -16.66 -10.53
C PHE A 123 -13.00 -16.05 -9.69
N VAL A 124 -13.98 -16.85 -9.27
CA VAL A 124 -15.09 -16.39 -8.42
C VAL A 124 -14.57 -15.81 -7.11
N THR A 125 -13.62 -16.48 -6.47
CA THR A 125 -13.04 -16.03 -5.18
C THR A 125 -12.21 -14.76 -5.35
N THR A 126 -11.52 -14.60 -6.48
CA THR A 126 -10.62 -13.45 -6.73
C THR A 126 -11.36 -12.21 -7.20
N PHE A 127 -12.38 -12.35 -8.05
CA PHE A 127 -13.04 -11.22 -8.69
C PHE A 127 -14.46 -10.99 -8.17
N ILE A 128 -15.28 -12.04 -8.14
CA ILE A 128 -16.70 -11.91 -7.83
C ILE A 128 -16.91 -11.63 -6.34
N LEU A 129 -16.21 -12.33 -5.46
CA LEU A 129 -16.34 -12.14 -4.01
C LEU A 129 -15.96 -10.71 -3.57
N PRO A 130 -14.80 -10.14 -3.96
CA PRO A 130 -14.49 -8.75 -3.64
C PRO A 130 -15.44 -7.74 -4.29
N LEU A 131 -15.89 -8.00 -5.54
CA LEU A 131 -16.82 -7.12 -6.24
C LEU A 131 -18.17 -7.03 -5.52
N LEU A 132 -18.72 -8.17 -5.07
CA LEU A 132 -19.95 -8.19 -4.29
C LEU A 132 -19.78 -7.40 -2.98
N GLY A 133 -18.65 -7.59 -2.29
CA GLY A 133 -18.31 -6.80 -1.10
C GLY A 133 -18.30 -5.29 -1.38
N ALA A 134 -17.71 -4.87 -2.50
CA ALA A 134 -17.66 -3.46 -2.88
C ALA A 134 -19.05 -2.88 -3.22
N VAL A 135 -19.92 -3.65 -3.88
CA VAL A 135 -21.27 -3.20 -4.27
C VAL A 135 -22.22 -3.14 -3.06
N PHE A 136 -22.13 -4.10 -2.13
CA PHE A 136 -23.04 -4.16 -0.98
C PHE A 136 -22.61 -3.28 0.20
N ALA A 137 -21.33 -2.90 0.29
CA ALA A 137 -20.80 -2.11 1.40
C ALA A 137 -19.91 -0.93 0.95
N PRO A 138 -20.35 -0.07 0.02
CA PRO A 138 -19.54 1.05 -0.48
C PRO A 138 -19.16 2.04 0.64
N GLU A 139 -20.09 2.30 1.57
CA GLU A 139 -19.89 3.22 2.71
C GLU A 139 -18.83 2.73 3.72
N HIS A 140 -18.50 1.44 3.70
CA HIS A 140 -17.55 0.83 4.62
C HIS A 140 -16.14 0.69 4.04
N PHE A 141 -15.87 1.26 2.86
CA PHE A 141 -14.56 1.15 2.20
C PHE A 141 -13.40 1.54 3.13
N LEU A 142 -13.46 2.72 3.76
CA LEU A 142 -12.41 3.17 4.68
C LEU A 142 -12.26 2.27 5.92
N ALA A 143 -13.37 1.74 6.44
CA ALA A 143 -13.34 0.82 7.59
C ALA A 143 -12.67 -0.50 7.21
N ILE A 144 -13.04 -1.09 6.07
CA ILE A 144 -12.44 -2.33 5.54
C ILE A 144 -10.94 -2.12 5.26
N LEU A 145 -10.58 -0.97 4.67
CA LEU A 145 -9.19 -0.61 4.41
C LEU A 145 -8.38 -0.47 5.71
N SER A 146 -8.98 0.11 6.75
CA SER A 146 -8.36 0.14 8.08
C SER A 146 -8.11 -1.27 8.62
N TYR A 147 -9.10 -2.17 8.56
CA TYR A 147 -8.91 -3.56 9.01
C TYR A 147 -7.82 -4.30 8.24
N ALA A 148 -7.74 -4.09 6.92
CA ALA A 148 -6.64 -4.61 6.10
C ALA A 148 -5.28 -4.08 6.59
N GLY A 149 -5.23 -2.82 7.05
CA GLY A 149 -4.07 -2.23 7.68
C GLY A 149 -3.56 -3.00 8.90
N ILE A 150 -4.44 -3.57 9.74
CA ILE A 150 -4.03 -4.45 10.87
C ILE A 150 -3.21 -5.63 10.35
N ILE A 151 -3.74 -6.34 9.36
CA ILE A 151 -3.09 -7.52 8.77
C ILE A 151 -1.75 -7.11 8.15
N LEU A 152 -1.73 -5.97 7.46
CA LEU A 152 -0.52 -5.43 6.86
C LEU A 152 0.53 -5.08 7.92
N VAL A 153 0.16 -4.58 9.10
CA VAL A 153 1.14 -4.31 10.18
C VAL A 153 1.84 -5.60 10.62
N PHE A 154 1.11 -6.71 10.75
CA PHE A 154 1.74 -8.00 11.03
C PHE A 154 2.68 -8.44 9.92
N LEU A 155 2.21 -8.41 8.68
CA LEU A 155 2.98 -8.87 7.53
C LEU A 155 4.18 -7.99 7.19
N ALA A 156 4.05 -6.67 7.33
CA ALA A 156 5.05 -5.71 6.86
C ALA A 156 5.93 -5.14 7.98
N VAL A 157 5.53 -5.25 9.25
CA VAL A 157 6.33 -4.78 10.39
C VAL A 157 6.83 -5.95 11.22
N PHE A 158 5.93 -6.76 11.77
CA PHE A 158 6.32 -7.79 12.75
C PHE A 158 7.04 -8.99 12.11
N VAL A 159 6.54 -9.52 10.98
CA VAL A 159 7.17 -10.63 10.28
C VAL A 159 8.61 -10.28 9.83
N PRO A 160 8.86 -9.16 9.13
CA PRO A 160 10.21 -8.83 8.63
C PRO A 160 11.18 -8.48 9.76
N LEU A 161 10.67 -7.85 10.83
CA LEU A 161 11.43 -7.61 12.06
C LEU A 161 11.90 -8.94 12.67
N SER A 162 10.98 -9.91 12.82
CA SER A 162 11.32 -11.23 13.35
C SER A 162 12.32 -12.00 12.47
N MET A 163 12.17 -11.90 11.14
CA MET A 163 13.10 -12.48 10.17
C MET A 163 14.49 -11.86 10.31
N THR A 164 14.58 -10.53 10.41
CA THR A 164 15.85 -9.81 10.56
C THR A 164 16.54 -10.16 11.88
N MET A 165 15.79 -10.27 12.98
CA MET A 165 16.34 -10.70 14.28
C MET A 165 16.92 -12.12 14.23
N LYS A 166 16.26 -13.05 13.51
CA LYS A 166 16.79 -14.41 13.33
C LYS A 166 18.02 -14.41 12.43
N VAL A 167 17.97 -13.73 11.29
CA VAL A 167 19.08 -13.68 10.31
C VAL A 167 20.34 -13.08 10.94
N ARG A 168 20.22 -12.01 11.73
CA ARG A 168 21.37 -11.38 12.43
C ARG A 168 22.01 -12.24 13.51
N ARG A 169 21.33 -13.26 14.02
CA ARG A 169 21.88 -14.20 15.02
C ARG A 169 22.62 -15.37 14.39
N VAL A 170 22.43 -15.60 13.09
CA VAL A 170 23.17 -16.63 12.37
C VAL A 170 24.52 -16.04 11.98
N PRO A 171 25.65 -16.62 12.44
CA PRO A 171 26.96 -16.17 12.03
C PRO A 171 27.10 -16.36 10.51
N VAL A 172 27.37 -15.26 9.80
CA VAL A 172 27.65 -15.30 8.37
C VAL A 172 29.17 -15.24 8.20
N GLU A 173 29.74 -16.25 7.53
CA GLU A 173 31.19 -16.35 7.29
C GLU A 173 31.70 -15.36 6.23
N ASP A 174 30.80 -14.76 5.45
CA ASP A 174 31.11 -13.85 4.36
C ASP A 174 30.65 -12.41 4.65
N ASN A 175 31.61 -11.47 4.60
CA ASN A 175 31.39 -10.03 4.77
C ASN A 175 30.56 -9.38 3.64
N SER A 176 30.15 -10.14 2.63
CA SER A 176 29.39 -9.64 1.49
C SER A 176 27.88 -9.45 1.77
N VAL A 177 27.34 -9.91 2.90
CA VAL A 177 25.89 -9.86 3.18
C VAL A 177 25.44 -8.43 3.52
N TYR A 178 24.38 -7.97 2.84
CA TYR A 178 23.81 -6.65 3.09
C TYR A 178 23.13 -6.63 4.46
N GLU A 179 23.61 -5.76 5.34
CA GLU A 179 22.96 -5.48 6.61
C GLU A 179 22.31 -4.09 6.58
N ALA A 180 21.00 -4.04 6.85
CA ALA A 180 20.31 -2.77 7.00
C ALA A 180 20.84 -2.01 8.22
N GLY A 181 21.05 -0.69 8.10
CA GLY A 181 21.51 0.15 9.21
C GLY A 181 20.52 0.19 10.40
N GLY A 182 20.98 0.75 11.53
CA GLY A 182 20.15 1.01 12.71
C GLY A 182 20.29 0.01 13.86
N GLY A 183 20.91 -1.15 13.64
CA GLY A 183 21.23 -2.11 14.70
C GLY A 183 20.04 -2.48 15.57
N VAL A 184 20.27 -2.61 16.88
CA VAL A 184 19.22 -2.92 17.87
C VAL A 184 18.23 -1.78 18.05
N MET A 185 18.71 -0.53 18.06
CA MET A 185 17.86 0.65 18.23
C MET A 185 16.82 0.78 17.12
N GLY A 186 17.21 0.58 15.86
CA GLY A 186 16.30 0.60 14.72
C GLY A 186 15.25 -0.50 14.80
N MET A 187 15.64 -1.71 15.24
CA MET A 187 14.68 -2.80 15.48
C MET A 187 13.66 -2.45 16.56
N SER A 188 14.10 -1.84 17.66
CA SER A 188 13.21 -1.37 18.73
C SER A 188 12.26 -0.27 18.25
N MET A 189 12.73 0.68 17.43
CA MET A 189 11.88 1.73 16.86
C MET A 189 10.82 1.14 15.92
N ILE A 190 11.19 0.19 15.05
CA ILE A 190 10.24 -0.49 14.15
C ILE A 190 9.18 -1.24 14.95
N PHE A 191 9.59 -1.93 16.03
CA PHE A 191 8.64 -2.60 16.93
C PHE A 191 7.65 -1.62 17.57
N LEU A 192 8.16 -0.52 18.15
CA LEU A 192 7.33 0.52 18.75
C LEU A 192 6.38 1.15 17.73
N PHE A 193 6.85 1.37 16.50
CA PHE A 193 6.01 1.88 15.42
C PHE A 193 4.89 0.90 15.06
N GLY A 194 5.18 -0.41 14.98
CA GLY A 194 4.14 -1.43 14.81
C GLY A 194 3.10 -1.43 15.93
N CYS A 195 3.54 -1.33 17.19
CA CYS A 195 2.64 -1.20 18.34
C CYS A 195 1.79 0.08 18.29
N PHE A 196 2.39 1.20 17.89
CA PHE A 196 1.67 2.46 17.68
C PHE A 196 0.59 2.33 16.61
N LEU A 197 0.89 1.67 15.48
CA LEU A 197 -0.10 1.44 14.41
C LEU A 197 -1.26 0.55 14.84
N LEU A 198 -1.02 -0.45 15.71
CA LEU A 198 -2.09 -1.25 16.29
C LEU A 198 -2.93 -0.44 17.29
N PHE A 199 -2.27 0.31 18.17
CA PHE A 199 -2.96 1.19 19.12
C PHE A 199 -3.82 2.23 18.41
N ALA A 200 -3.30 2.82 17.34
CA ALA A 200 -4.00 3.82 16.54
C ALA A 200 -5.30 3.32 15.91
N GLN A 201 -5.44 2.00 15.72
CA GLN A 201 -6.63 1.36 15.17
C GLN A 201 -7.64 0.93 16.24
N ALA A 202 -7.17 0.75 17.48
CA ALA A 202 -8.01 0.39 18.61
C ALA A 202 -8.78 1.60 19.19
N VAL A 203 -8.33 2.83 18.91
CA VAL A 203 -8.87 4.10 19.43
C VAL A 203 -9.72 4.83 18.40
#